data_AF-A0AAE8N0B2-F1
#
_entry.id   AF-A0AAE8N0B2-F1
#
_cell.length_a   1.000
_cell.length_b   1.000
_cell.length_c   1.000
_cell.angle_alpha   90.00
_cell.angle_beta   90.00
_cell.angle_gamma   90.00
#
_symmetry.space_group_name_H-M   'P 1'
#
loop_
_entity.id
_entity.type
_entity.pdbx_description
1 polymer ?
#
loop_
_entity_poly.entity_id
_entity_poly.type
_entity_poly.pdbx_seq_one_letter_code
_entity_poly.pdbx_strand_id
1 'polypeptide(L)'
;MLELDPYQKNLAGLVLVCGTLLATGGSGPESRPRASGSRTQDAKTRQYESAHRGTQWAFYVGPYLYSLYRDEHNIPQRLIAPLFTTGFLSGAFSATFIGSLADRFGRRLACLSFCLIYSLSCVLTVIPSLPSLFAGRVLGGVGTSLLFSVFETWMVADFGARYLGRKGLDLGRTFGTMSTVNSVVAIGSGVLSEWMVERTGTRKTPFGACVAVLGLAAAFIYTQWDENYGEVAATDKSNSPENKLLKALANKKVLSLGLASTMFEGSMYLFVFSWAPALEAAHDPAAGPLPYGTIFASFMAAMMASSLLFTRLAPAGHGTVLSGLLVASAGVFYALSRSGSAPGSEQATFWLFCAFEACVGVYWPCVGVLRGKAVDDAVRAQVYGIMRIPLNVFVVVSLLKTGGSGGEQYAGVFGTCAGLLLVAALGLVATTGTED
;
A
#
# COMPACT_ATOMS: atom_id res chain seq x y z
N MET A 1 -26.30 25.96 -7.36
CA MET A 1 -24.92 25.44 -7.43
C MET A 1 -24.63 24.82 -6.09
N LEU A 2 -24.43 23.50 -6.00
CA LEU A 2 -24.00 22.86 -4.75
C LEU A 2 -22.60 23.41 -4.43
N GLU A 3 -22.45 24.12 -3.31
CA GLU A 3 -21.14 24.53 -2.82
C GLU A 3 -20.36 23.27 -2.44
N LEU A 4 -19.46 22.84 -3.33
CA LEU A 4 -18.56 21.72 -3.06
C LEU A 4 -17.68 22.07 -1.86
N ASP A 5 -17.58 21.12 -0.93
CA ASP A 5 -16.66 21.15 0.20
C ASP A 5 -15.21 21.37 -0.33
N PRO A 6 -14.36 22.17 0.35
CA PRO A 6 -12.94 22.28 0.04
C PRO A 6 -12.27 20.92 -0.26
N TYR A 7 -12.58 19.84 0.47
CA TYR A 7 -12.02 18.50 0.19
C TYR A 7 -12.43 17.94 -1.17
N GLN A 8 -13.69 18.12 -1.57
CA GLN A 8 -14.19 17.67 -2.87
C GLN A 8 -13.55 18.46 -4.02
N LYS A 9 -13.31 19.76 -3.82
CA LYS A 9 -12.59 20.61 -4.79
C LYS A 9 -11.13 20.14 -4.95
N ASN A 10 -10.45 19.87 -3.84
CA ASN A 10 -9.07 19.36 -3.86
C ASN A 10 -8.97 18.01 -4.58
N LEU A 11 -9.90 17.08 -4.28
CA LEU A 11 -9.96 15.78 -4.94
C LEU A 11 -10.19 15.92 -6.44
N ALA A 12 -11.14 16.78 -6.85
CA ALA A 12 -11.40 17.03 -8.27
C ALA A 12 -10.15 17.54 -8.99
N GLY A 13 -9.41 18.47 -8.38
CA GLY A 13 -8.13 18.94 -8.89
C GLY A 13 -7.10 17.83 -9.06
N LEU A 14 -6.92 16.98 -8.04
CA LEU A 14 -5.98 15.85 -8.09
C LEU A 14 -6.36 14.80 -9.13
N VAL A 15 -7.65 14.48 -9.27
CA VAL A 15 -8.15 13.55 -10.30
C VAL A 15 -7.95 14.13 -11.70
N LEU A 16 -8.15 15.43 -11.91
CA LEU A 16 -7.84 16.10 -13.18
C LEU A 16 -6.34 16.03 -13.50
N VAL A 17 -5.46 16.21 -12.51
CA VAL A 17 -4.02 16.01 -12.70
C VAL A 17 -3.70 14.56 -13.08
N CYS A 18 -4.29 13.57 -12.41
CA CYS A 18 -4.12 12.16 -12.78
C CYS A 18 -4.60 11.89 -14.22
N GLY A 19 -5.76 12.42 -14.60
CA GLY A 19 -6.33 12.26 -15.94
C GLY A 19 -5.45 12.88 -17.02
N THR A 20 -4.92 14.07 -16.79
CA THR A 20 -4.00 14.73 -17.74
C THR A 20 -2.65 14.01 -17.83
N LEU A 21 -2.11 13.51 -16.72
CA LEU A 21 -0.89 12.71 -16.72
C LEU A 21 -1.06 11.38 -17.47
N LEU A 22 -2.20 10.70 -17.30
CA LEU A 22 -2.53 9.49 -18.07
C LEU A 22 -2.68 9.79 -19.56
N ALA A 23 -3.36 10.88 -19.92
CA ALA A 23 -3.57 11.27 -21.31
C ALA A 23 -2.26 11.66 -22.00
N THR A 24 -1.33 12.30 -21.28
CA THR A 24 -0.03 12.77 -21.82
C THR A 24 1.09 11.73 -21.72
N GLY A 25 0.95 10.72 -20.87
CA GLY A 25 1.93 9.63 -20.70
C GLY A 25 1.86 8.55 -21.78
N GLY A 26 0.83 8.56 -22.64
CA GLY A 26 0.55 7.53 -23.64
C GLY A 26 1.33 7.62 -24.97
N SER A 27 2.27 8.56 -25.14
CA SER A 27 2.93 8.80 -26.43
C SER A 27 4.46 8.69 -26.36
N GLY A 28 4.96 7.45 -26.25
CA GLY A 28 6.28 7.04 -26.75
C GLY A 28 6.09 6.19 -28.02
N PRO A 29 7.04 6.14 -28.97
CA PRO A 29 6.78 5.77 -30.36
C PRO A 29 6.16 4.37 -30.47
N GLU A 30 4.86 4.33 -30.76
CA GLU A 30 4.12 3.12 -31.06
C GLU A 30 4.69 2.47 -32.32
N SER A 31 5.21 1.26 -32.16
CA SER A 31 5.12 0.29 -33.23
C SER A 31 3.62 0.06 -33.47
N ARG A 32 3.14 0.55 -34.62
CA ARG A 32 1.76 0.39 -35.10
C ARG A 32 1.21 -1.00 -34.74
N PRO A 33 0.01 -1.13 -34.16
CA PRO A 33 -0.61 -2.43 -33.99
C PRO A 33 -0.84 -3.03 -35.38
N ARG A 34 -0.23 -4.18 -35.67
CA ARG A 34 -0.72 -5.03 -36.76
C ARG A 34 -2.12 -5.47 -36.37
N ALA A 35 -3.11 -4.95 -37.10
CA ALA A 35 -4.51 -5.32 -36.98
C ALA A 35 -4.70 -6.81 -37.30
N SER A 36 -4.57 -7.66 -36.30
CA SER A 36 -5.07 -9.05 -36.33
C SER A 36 -5.30 -9.57 -34.91
N GLY A 37 -6.13 -8.87 -34.13
CA GLY A 37 -6.62 -9.34 -32.85
C GLY A 37 -8.13 -9.54 -32.90
N SER A 38 -8.60 -10.78 -32.76
CA SER A 38 -10.03 -11.11 -32.81
C SER A 38 -10.80 -10.48 -31.62
N ARG A 39 -12.10 -10.18 -31.78
CA ARG A 39 -12.99 -9.67 -30.69
C ARG A 39 -12.97 -10.51 -29.39
N THR A 40 -12.46 -11.74 -29.45
CA THR A 40 -12.31 -12.67 -28.32
C THR A 40 -11.05 -12.38 -27.48
N GLN A 41 -10.07 -11.64 -28.02
CA GLN A 41 -8.82 -11.25 -27.34
C GLN A 41 -9.04 -10.09 -26.34
N ASP A 42 -9.86 -9.10 -26.69
CA ASP A 42 -10.22 -7.97 -25.81
C ASP A 42 -11.09 -8.41 -24.62
N ALA A 43 -11.93 -9.43 -24.80
CA ALA A 43 -12.79 -9.94 -23.74
C ALA A 43 -12.00 -10.63 -22.61
N LYS A 44 -10.89 -11.30 -22.94
CA LYS A 44 -10.10 -12.08 -21.99
C LYS A 44 -9.14 -11.21 -21.18
N THR A 45 -8.51 -10.19 -21.76
CA THR A 45 -7.70 -9.21 -20.99
C THR A 45 -8.56 -8.45 -19.98
N ARG A 46 -9.80 -8.07 -20.37
CA ARG A 46 -10.79 -7.47 -19.46
C ARG A 46 -11.20 -8.39 -18.30
N GLN A 47 -11.13 -9.71 -18.51
CA GLN A 47 -11.47 -10.74 -17.53
C GLN A 47 -10.42 -10.87 -16.42
N TYR A 48 -9.12 -10.79 -16.75
CA TYR A 48 -8.02 -10.77 -15.79
C TYR A 48 -8.01 -9.51 -14.93
N GLU A 49 -8.23 -8.35 -15.57
CA GLU A 49 -8.35 -7.10 -14.84
C GLU A 49 -9.59 -7.11 -13.92
N SER A 50 -10.68 -7.80 -14.29
CA SER A 50 -11.93 -7.83 -13.50
C SER A 50 -11.82 -8.59 -12.17
N ALA A 51 -11.15 -9.74 -12.15
CA ALA A 51 -10.93 -10.49 -10.91
C ALA A 51 -9.99 -9.75 -9.95
N HIS A 52 -8.94 -9.13 -10.49
CA HIS A 52 -7.99 -8.39 -9.68
C HIS A 52 -8.61 -7.09 -9.14
N ARG A 53 -9.42 -6.39 -9.96
CA ARG A 53 -10.31 -5.30 -9.52
C ARG A 53 -11.15 -5.72 -8.32
N GLY A 54 -11.79 -6.90 -8.37
CA GLY A 54 -12.65 -7.48 -7.33
C GLY A 54 -11.97 -7.78 -5.98
N THR A 55 -10.65 -7.90 -5.97
CA THR A 55 -9.90 -8.34 -4.78
C THR A 55 -9.25 -7.15 -4.04
N GLN A 56 -9.01 -6.06 -4.76
CA GLN A 56 -8.40 -4.83 -4.25
C GLN A 56 -9.37 -3.92 -3.50
N TRP A 57 -10.67 -4.23 -3.45
CA TRP A 57 -11.67 -3.46 -2.73
C TRP A 57 -11.54 -3.49 -1.18
N ALA A 58 -10.51 -4.13 -0.64
CA ALA A 58 -10.05 -3.93 0.74
C ALA A 58 -9.85 -2.43 1.10
N PHE A 59 -9.69 -1.55 0.11
CA PHE A 59 -9.64 -0.10 0.28
C PHE A 59 -10.94 0.56 0.78
N TYR A 60 -12.13 -0.06 0.68
CA TYR A 60 -13.36 0.49 1.27
C TYR A 60 -13.27 0.67 2.78
N VAL A 61 -12.48 -0.18 3.43
CA VAL A 61 -12.36 -0.25 4.89
C VAL A 61 -11.32 0.74 5.43
N GLY A 62 -10.29 1.04 4.64
CA GLY A 62 -9.15 1.87 5.03
C GLY A 62 -9.53 3.21 5.66
N PRO A 63 -10.40 4.04 5.02
CA PRO A 63 -10.75 5.37 5.51
C PRO A 63 -11.47 5.36 6.86
N TYR A 64 -12.33 4.37 7.10
CA TYR A 64 -13.25 4.36 8.24
C TYR A 64 -12.79 3.47 9.41
N LEU A 65 -11.65 2.78 9.30
CA LEU A 65 -11.22 1.85 10.33
C LEU A 65 -10.90 2.53 11.67
N TYR A 66 -10.30 3.72 11.64
CA TYR A 66 -10.03 4.51 12.84
C TYR A 66 -11.33 5.06 13.45
N SER A 67 -12.16 5.71 12.62
CA SER A 67 -13.40 6.34 13.06
C SER A 67 -14.45 5.31 13.51
N LEU A 68 -14.45 4.10 12.96
CA LEU A 68 -15.26 2.98 13.48
C LEU A 68 -14.88 2.63 14.93
N TYR A 69 -13.58 2.53 15.23
CA TYR A 69 -13.11 2.16 16.56
C TYR A 69 -13.37 3.24 17.59
N ARG A 70 -13.10 4.50 17.23
CA ARG A 70 -13.26 5.62 18.15
C ARG A 70 -14.72 6.06 18.27
N ASP A 71 -15.41 6.30 17.16
CA ASP A 71 -16.69 7.01 17.15
C ASP A 71 -17.89 6.07 17.34
N GLU A 72 -17.86 4.87 16.77
CA GLU A 72 -18.98 3.92 16.87
C GLU A 72 -18.79 2.90 17.99
N HIS A 73 -17.60 2.30 18.08
CA HIS A 73 -17.32 1.27 19.10
C HIS A 73 -16.86 1.86 20.44
N ASN A 74 -16.60 3.17 20.50
CA ASN A 74 -16.15 3.88 21.71
C ASN A 74 -14.94 3.21 22.38
N ILE A 75 -14.02 2.67 21.56
CA ILE A 75 -12.83 1.98 22.06
C ILE A 75 -11.84 3.02 22.60
N PRO A 76 -11.29 2.81 23.81
CA PRO A 76 -10.27 3.68 24.36
C PRO A 76 -9.08 3.84 23.41
N GLN A 77 -8.58 5.07 23.21
CA GLN A 77 -7.48 5.39 22.31
C GLN A 77 -6.23 4.52 22.55
N ARG A 78 -5.96 4.16 23.81
CA ARG A 78 -4.88 3.24 24.21
C ARG A 78 -4.94 1.85 23.59
N LEU A 79 -6.14 1.38 23.21
CA LEU A 79 -6.37 0.06 22.60
C LEU A 79 -6.38 0.11 21.07
N ILE A 80 -6.54 1.30 20.47
CA ILE A 80 -6.52 1.48 19.01
C ILE A 80 -5.13 1.17 18.46
N ALA A 81 -4.06 1.69 19.07
CA ALA A 81 -2.68 1.42 18.64
C ALA A 81 -2.32 -0.09 18.66
N PRO A 82 -2.59 -0.85 19.74
CA PRO A 82 -2.45 -2.30 19.75
C PRO A 82 -3.25 -3.01 18.63
N LEU A 83 -4.49 -2.60 18.36
CA LEU A 83 -5.31 -3.20 17.29
C LEU A 83 -4.67 -3.02 15.90
N PHE A 84 -4.16 -1.82 15.59
CA PHE A 84 -3.42 -1.59 14.35
C PHE A 84 -2.15 -2.42 14.29
N THR A 85 -1.39 -2.44 15.38
CA THR A 85 -0.13 -3.19 15.49
C THR A 85 -0.35 -4.69 15.27
N THR A 86 -1.39 -5.28 15.84
CA THR A 86 -1.72 -6.70 15.66
C THR A 86 -1.96 -7.05 14.19
N GLY A 87 -2.67 -6.20 13.45
CA GLY A 87 -2.91 -6.42 12.02
C GLY A 87 -1.62 -6.41 11.20
N PHE A 88 -0.76 -5.41 11.41
CA PHE A 88 0.53 -5.33 10.73
C PHE A 88 1.46 -6.49 11.09
N LEU A 89 1.55 -6.85 12.37
CA LEU A 89 2.41 -7.93 12.83
C LEU A 89 1.95 -9.30 12.30
N SER A 90 0.63 -9.54 12.30
CA SER A 90 0.05 -10.75 11.72
C SER A 90 0.31 -10.85 10.22
N GLY A 91 0.18 -9.74 9.48
CA GLY A 91 0.56 -9.66 8.07
C GLY A 91 2.04 -9.99 7.85
N ALA A 92 2.93 -9.32 8.59
CA ALA A 92 4.37 -9.54 8.48
C ALA A 92 4.78 -11.00 8.78
N PHE A 93 4.24 -11.59 9.84
CA PHE A 93 4.50 -12.99 10.19
C PHE A 93 3.99 -13.94 9.10
N SER A 94 2.75 -13.73 8.66
CA SER A 94 2.11 -14.61 7.68
C SER A 94 2.72 -14.55 6.28
N ALA A 95 3.27 -13.39 5.88
CA ALA A 95 3.98 -13.23 4.61
C ALA A 95 5.20 -14.15 4.44
N THR A 96 5.78 -14.66 5.54
CA THR A 96 6.96 -15.55 5.50
C THR A 96 6.65 -16.95 4.96
N PHE A 97 5.42 -17.44 5.13
CA PHE A 97 5.05 -18.81 4.76
C PHE A 97 3.84 -18.89 3.81
N ILE A 98 3.02 -17.83 3.68
CA ILE A 98 1.82 -17.87 2.84
C ILE A 98 2.15 -18.21 1.38
N GLY A 99 3.25 -17.66 0.83
CA GLY A 99 3.66 -17.95 -0.55
C GLY A 99 3.93 -19.44 -0.77
N SER A 100 4.73 -20.05 0.11
CA SER A 100 5.06 -21.48 0.01
C SER A 100 3.86 -22.39 0.30
N LEU A 101 2.94 -21.94 1.16
CA LEU A 101 1.69 -22.64 1.41
C LEU A 101 0.77 -22.62 0.18
N ALA A 102 0.61 -21.46 -0.46
CA ALA A 102 -0.18 -21.30 -1.67
C ALA A 102 0.38 -22.13 -2.83
N ASP A 103 1.71 -22.22 -2.96
CA ASP A 103 2.35 -23.05 -3.97
C ASP A 103 2.08 -24.55 -3.78
N ARG A 104 1.95 -25.03 -2.54
CA ARG A 104 1.69 -26.44 -2.21
C ARG A 104 0.21 -26.82 -2.31
N PHE A 105 -0.68 -25.97 -1.81
CA PHE A 105 -2.11 -26.27 -1.70
C PHE A 105 -2.94 -25.79 -2.90
N GLY A 106 -2.34 -25.00 -3.80
CA GLY A 106 -2.99 -24.42 -4.97
C GLY A 106 -3.24 -22.92 -4.77
N ARG A 107 -2.86 -22.10 -5.76
CA ARG A 107 -2.94 -20.64 -5.63
C ARG A 107 -4.37 -20.13 -5.84
N ARG A 108 -5.23 -20.82 -6.62
CA ARG A 108 -6.65 -20.45 -6.72
C ARG A 108 -7.36 -20.68 -5.39
N LEU A 109 -7.12 -21.82 -4.73
CA LEU A 109 -7.66 -22.06 -3.38
C LEU A 109 -7.18 -21.00 -2.38
N ALA A 110 -5.92 -20.58 -2.46
CA ALA A 110 -5.41 -19.50 -1.60
C ALA A 110 -6.07 -18.14 -1.90
N CYS A 111 -6.37 -17.81 -3.16
CA CYS A 111 -7.16 -16.62 -3.53
C CYS A 111 -8.62 -16.67 -3.03
N LEU A 112 -9.25 -17.85 -3.02
CA LEU A 112 -10.58 -18.03 -2.42
C LEU A 112 -10.53 -17.92 -0.89
N SER A 113 -9.48 -18.49 -0.29
CA SER A 113 -9.23 -18.38 1.15
C SER A 113 -9.04 -16.92 1.57
N PHE A 114 -8.38 -16.11 0.76
CA PHE A 114 -8.31 -14.66 0.96
C PHE A 114 -9.72 -14.04 1.07
N CYS A 115 -10.60 -14.31 0.11
CA CYS A 115 -11.94 -13.73 0.09
C CYS A 115 -12.72 -14.09 1.36
N LEU A 116 -12.62 -15.34 1.82
CA LEU A 116 -13.26 -15.82 3.04
C LEU A 116 -12.66 -15.19 4.31
N ILE A 117 -11.33 -15.24 4.45
CA ILE A 117 -10.60 -14.71 5.61
C ILE A 117 -10.84 -13.21 5.77
N TYR A 118 -10.78 -12.46 4.66
CA TYR A 118 -10.99 -11.02 4.70
C TYR A 118 -12.46 -10.65 4.92
N SER A 119 -13.40 -11.40 4.36
CA SER A 119 -14.83 -11.21 4.67
C SER A 119 -15.12 -11.44 6.16
N LEU A 120 -14.53 -12.49 6.74
CA LEU A 120 -14.64 -12.75 8.18
C LEU A 120 -13.98 -11.64 9.01
N SER A 121 -12.83 -11.12 8.56
CA SER A 121 -12.19 -9.96 9.18
C SER A 121 -13.13 -8.74 9.22
N CYS A 122 -13.80 -8.42 8.10
CA CYS A 122 -14.76 -7.32 8.04
C CYS A 122 -15.94 -7.54 9.00
N VAL A 123 -16.52 -8.75 9.02
CA VAL A 123 -17.64 -9.07 9.93
C VAL A 123 -17.23 -8.93 11.40
N LEU A 124 -16.08 -9.49 11.79
CA LEU A 124 -15.57 -9.40 13.16
C LEU A 124 -15.25 -7.97 13.59
N THR A 125 -14.83 -7.13 12.63
CA THR A 125 -14.51 -5.71 12.86
C THR A 125 -15.76 -4.85 13.12
N VAL A 126 -16.91 -5.27 12.59
CA VAL A 126 -18.21 -4.60 12.84
C VAL A 126 -18.79 -4.95 14.21
N ILE A 127 -18.37 -6.05 14.83
CA ILE A 127 -18.84 -6.48 16.16
C ILE A 127 -18.10 -5.67 17.23
N PRO A 128 -18.82 -4.97 18.15
CA PRO A 128 -18.22 -4.13 19.20
C PRO A 128 -17.70 -4.98 20.38
N SER A 129 -16.82 -5.94 20.12
CA SER A 129 -16.20 -6.76 21.17
C SER A 129 -14.68 -6.80 21.01
N LEU A 130 -13.93 -6.52 22.08
CA LEU A 130 -12.45 -6.47 21.99
C LEU A 130 -11.85 -7.77 21.42
N PRO A 131 -12.28 -8.99 21.83
CA PRO A 131 -11.77 -10.22 21.24
C PRO A 131 -12.07 -10.35 19.74
N SER A 132 -13.28 -9.97 19.29
CA SER A 132 -13.60 -9.99 17.86
C SER A 132 -12.78 -8.98 17.08
N LEU A 133 -12.53 -7.79 17.62
CA LEU A 133 -11.70 -6.78 16.97
C LEU A 133 -10.26 -7.27 16.78
N PHE A 134 -9.64 -7.87 17.80
CA PHE A 134 -8.30 -8.45 17.69
C PHE A 134 -8.26 -9.64 16.71
N ALA A 135 -9.24 -10.55 16.78
CA ALA A 135 -9.35 -11.66 15.84
C ALA A 135 -9.53 -11.16 14.40
N GLY A 136 -10.39 -10.15 14.20
CA GLY A 136 -10.60 -9.48 12.92
C GLY A 136 -9.30 -8.88 12.38
N ARG A 137 -8.49 -8.25 13.23
CA ARG A 137 -7.18 -7.69 12.84
C ARG A 137 -6.18 -8.76 12.44
N VAL A 138 -6.10 -9.88 13.16
CA VAL A 138 -5.25 -11.02 12.79
C VAL A 138 -5.66 -11.57 11.42
N LEU A 139 -6.95 -11.84 11.22
CA LEU A 139 -7.46 -12.33 9.93
C LEU A 139 -7.22 -11.32 8.80
N GLY A 140 -7.40 -10.02 9.06
CA GLY A 140 -7.13 -8.96 8.09
C GLY A 140 -5.66 -8.90 7.69
N GLY A 141 -4.74 -9.10 8.64
CA GLY A 141 -3.30 -9.22 8.39
C GLY A 141 -2.97 -10.41 7.49
N VAL A 142 -3.46 -11.60 7.85
CA VAL A 142 -3.30 -12.83 7.04
C VAL A 142 -3.87 -12.66 5.63
N GLY A 143 -5.07 -12.07 5.52
CA GLY A 143 -5.70 -11.77 4.24
C GLY A 143 -4.85 -10.82 3.40
N THR A 144 -4.34 -9.74 3.98
CA THR A 144 -3.47 -8.78 3.28
C THR A 144 -2.23 -9.47 2.70
N SER A 145 -1.62 -10.39 3.45
CA SER A 145 -0.48 -11.17 2.96
C SER A 145 -0.83 -12.10 1.79
N LEU A 146 -2.03 -12.72 1.82
CA LEU A 146 -2.54 -13.50 0.69
C LEU A 146 -2.77 -12.63 -0.55
N LEU A 147 -3.37 -11.44 -0.36
CA LEU A 147 -3.67 -10.49 -1.44
C LEU A 147 -2.42 -10.12 -2.23
N PHE A 148 -1.36 -9.71 -1.53
CA PHE A 148 -0.13 -9.25 -2.17
C PHE A 148 0.77 -10.38 -2.67
N SER A 149 0.69 -11.59 -2.12
CA SER A 149 1.62 -12.68 -2.49
C SER A 149 1.05 -13.62 -3.55
N VAL A 150 -0.23 -13.99 -3.44
CA VAL A 150 -0.79 -15.12 -4.19
C VAL A 150 -1.37 -14.69 -5.54
N PHE A 151 -1.98 -13.51 -5.61
CA PHE A 151 -2.64 -13.04 -6.84
C PHE A 151 -1.63 -12.75 -7.95
N GLU A 152 -0.51 -12.11 -7.62
CA GLU A 152 0.58 -11.84 -8.55
C GLU A 152 1.22 -13.16 -9.04
N THR A 153 1.53 -14.08 -8.13
CA THR A 153 2.14 -15.37 -8.50
C THR A 153 1.19 -16.24 -9.33
N TRP A 154 -0.11 -16.25 -9.05
CA TRP A 154 -1.11 -16.94 -9.88
C TRP A 154 -1.12 -16.37 -11.30
N MET A 155 -1.11 -15.04 -11.44
CA MET A 155 -1.11 -14.36 -12.75
C MET A 155 0.13 -14.69 -13.58
N VAL A 156 1.32 -14.67 -12.96
CA VAL A 156 2.58 -15.01 -13.66
C VAL A 156 2.56 -16.44 -14.17
N ALA A 157 2.10 -17.41 -13.36
CA ALA A 157 2.02 -18.81 -13.77
C ALA A 157 1.01 -19.02 -14.90
N ASP A 158 -0.17 -18.41 -14.82
CA ASP A 158 -1.18 -18.53 -15.88
C ASP A 158 -0.73 -17.87 -17.19
N PHE A 159 -0.03 -16.73 -17.11
CA PHE A 159 0.56 -16.06 -18.27
C PHE A 159 1.57 -16.98 -19.00
N GLY A 160 2.40 -17.69 -18.23
CA GLY A 160 3.33 -18.69 -18.73
C GLY A 160 2.62 -19.89 -19.34
N ALA A 161 1.68 -20.49 -18.63
CA ALA A 161 0.93 -21.69 -19.06
C ALA A 161 0.17 -21.47 -20.38
N ARG A 162 -0.33 -20.26 -20.60
CA ARG A 162 -1.08 -19.88 -21.82
C ARG A 162 -0.17 -19.43 -22.97
N TYR A 163 1.14 -19.46 -22.79
CA TYR A 163 2.19 -19.01 -23.71
C TYR A 163 1.92 -17.60 -24.27
N LEU A 164 1.41 -16.69 -23.43
CA LEU A 164 0.97 -15.35 -23.87
C LEU A 164 2.13 -14.48 -24.36
N GLY A 165 3.33 -14.69 -23.82
CA GLY A 165 4.55 -14.04 -24.32
C GLY A 165 4.85 -14.37 -25.78
N ARG A 166 4.59 -15.61 -26.22
CA ARG A 166 4.74 -16.00 -27.64
C ARG A 166 3.67 -15.40 -28.55
N LYS A 167 2.54 -14.96 -27.96
CA LYS A 167 1.44 -14.29 -28.66
C LYS A 167 1.62 -12.76 -28.73
N GLY A 168 2.78 -12.26 -28.31
CA GLY A 168 3.13 -10.83 -28.36
C GLY A 168 2.59 -10.00 -27.19
N LEU A 169 2.08 -10.63 -26.12
CA LEU A 169 1.74 -9.90 -24.90
C LEU A 169 2.99 -9.71 -24.03
N ASP A 170 3.07 -8.56 -23.38
CA ASP A 170 4.12 -8.23 -22.42
C ASP A 170 3.59 -8.30 -20.98
N LEU A 171 4.32 -9.02 -20.15
CA LEU A 171 4.03 -9.16 -18.72
C LEU A 171 4.23 -7.82 -18.00
N GLY A 172 5.25 -7.04 -18.39
CA GLY A 172 5.51 -5.71 -17.84
C GLY A 172 4.35 -4.75 -18.07
N ARG A 173 3.84 -4.69 -19.31
CA ARG A 173 2.63 -3.92 -19.65
C ARG A 173 1.42 -4.37 -18.82
N THR A 174 1.23 -5.66 -18.59
CA THR A 174 0.12 -6.21 -17.80
C THR A 174 0.19 -5.74 -16.35
N PHE A 175 1.37 -5.81 -15.72
CA PHE A 175 1.60 -5.29 -14.37
C PHE A 175 1.43 -3.76 -14.28
N GLY A 176 1.84 -3.03 -15.31
CA GLY A 176 1.62 -1.57 -15.38
C GLY A 176 0.14 -1.20 -15.44
N THR A 177 -0.64 -1.91 -16.26
CA THR A 177 -2.11 -1.73 -16.32
C THR A 177 -2.77 -2.11 -14.99
N MET A 178 -2.37 -3.23 -14.39
CA MET A 178 -2.85 -3.69 -13.09
C MET A 178 -2.61 -2.66 -11.98
N SER A 179 -1.42 -2.06 -11.95
CA SER A 179 -1.08 -0.99 -10.99
C SER A 179 -1.94 0.27 -11.20
N THR A 180 -2.15 0.68 -12.45
CA THR A 180 -3.00 1.84 -12.79
C THR A 180 -4.46 1.60 -12.37
N VAL A 181 -4.98 0.40 -12.68
CA VAL A 181 -6.34 0.00 -12.31
C VAL A 181 -6.49 -0.05 -10.79
N ASN A 182 -5.50 -0.56 -10.07
CA ASN A 182 -5.49 -0.56 -8.60
C ASN A 182 -5.64 0.84 -8.02
N SER A 183 -4.87 1.81 -8.53
CA SER A 183 -4.97 3.21 -8.09
C SER A 183 -6.35 3.82 -8.36
N VAL A 184 -6.92 3.58 -9.54
CA VAL A 184 -8.27 4.08 -9.88
C VAL A 184 -9.33 3.46 -8.97
N VAL A 185 -9.25 2.15 -8.70
CA VAL A 185 -10.16 1.45 -7.79
C VAL A 185 -10.01 1.98 -6.36
N ALA A 186 -8.79 2.26 -5.90
CA ALA A 186 -8.55 2.84 -4.57
C ALA A 186 -9.20 4.21 -4.42
N ILE A 187 -9.02 5.12 -5.40
CA ILE A 187 -9.68 6.44 -5.43
C ILE A 187 -11.21 6.29 -5.43
N GLY A 188 -11.73 5.44 -6.33
CA GLY A 188 -13.17 5.20 -6.44
C GLY A 188 -13.78 4.59 -5.18
N SER A 189 -13.06 3.70 -4.50
CA SER A 189 -13.51 3.09 -3.24
C SER A 189 -13.60 4.11 -2.11
N GLY A 190 -12.67 5.08 -2.04
CA GLY A 190 -12.74 6.19 -1.08
C GLY A 190 -13.99 7.04 -1.30
N VAL A 191 -14.24 7.46 -2.53
CA VAL A 191 -15.43 8.26 -2.89
C VAL A 191 -16.73 7.49 -2.64
N LEU A 192 -16.80 6.22 -3.04
CA LEU A 192 -18.02 5.43 -2.83
C LEU A 192 -18.23 5.12 -1.35
N SER A 193 -17.18 4.87 -0.58
CA SER A 193 -17.29 4.68 0.87
C SER A 193 -17.84 5.92 1.57
N GLU A 194 -17.43 7.12 1.15
CA GLU A 194 -17.98 8.39 1.64
C GLU A 194 -19.47 8.51 1.34
N TRP A 195 -19.83 8.35 0.08
CA TRP A 195 -21.22 8.41 -0.35
C TRP A 195 -22.11 7.40 0.40
N MET A 196 -21.60 6.20 0.69
CA MET A 196 -22.32 5.21 1.47
C MET A 196 -22.55 5.66 2.91
N VAL A 197 -21.52 6.20 3.58
CA VAL A 197 -21.63 6.67 4.97
C VAL A 197 -22.53 7.90 5.08
N GLU A 198 -22.46 8.83 4.12
CA GLU A 198 -23.38 10.00 4.06
C GLU A 198 -24.84 9.56 3.96
N ARG A 199 -25.13 8.47 3.22
CA ARG A 199 -26.49 7.97 3.01
C ARG A 199 -27.03 7.15 4.17
N THR A 200 -26.21 6.33 4.79
CA THR A 200 -26.65 5.41 5.86
C THR A 200 -26.46 5.98 7.26
N GLY A 201 -25.63 7.01 7.41
CA GLY A 201 -25.25 7.58 8.70
C GLY A 201 -24.37 6.67 9.57
N THR A 202 -23.91 5.52 9.05
CA THR A 202 -23.08 4.57 9.80
C THR A 202 -21.79 4.23 9.06
N ARG A 203 -20.70 4.19 9.82
CA ARG A 203 -19.35 3.84 9.39
C ARG A 203 -19.18 2.32 9.18
N LYS A 204 -20.20 1.50 9.51
CA LYS A 204 -20.23 0.05 9.28
C LYS A 204 -20.53 -0.32 7.83
N THR A 205 -21.21 0.55 7.08
CA THR A 205 -21.70 0.22 5.73
C THR A 205 -20.56 -0.13 4.76
N PRO A 206 -19.41 0.57 4.73
CA PRO A 206 -18.28 0.20 3.87
C PRO A 206 -17.76 -1.23 4.13
N PHE A 207 -17.80 -1.70 5.38
CA PHE A 207 -17.40 -3.07 5.73
C PHE A 207 -18.37 -4.10 5.18
N GLY A 208 -19.67 -3.84 5.25
CA GLY A 208 -20.70 -4.70 4.64
C GLY A 208 -20.59 -4.73 3.10
N ALA A 209 -20.31 -3.58 2.49
CA ALA A 209 -20.06 -3.46 1.05
C ALA A 209 -18.87 -4.31 0.62
N CYS A 210 -17.78 -4.24 1.39
CA CYS A 210 -16.57 -5.04 1.16
C CYS A 210 -16.89 -6.55 1.16
N VAL A 211 -17.68 -7.03 2.13
CA VAL A 211 -18.11 -8.45 2.19
C VAL A 211 -18.90 -8.85 0.94
N ALA A 212 -19.84 -8.02 0.49
CA ALA A 212 -20.62 -8.30 -0.71
C ALA A 212 -19.74 -8.38 -1.97
N VAL A 213 -18.81 -7.43 -2.12
CA VAL A 213 -17.88 -7.39 -3.25
C VAL A 213 -16.91 -8.57 -3.23
N LEU A 214 -16.40 -8.95 -2.05
CA LEU A 214 -15.55 -10.14 -1.89
C LEU A 214 -16.32 -11.43 -2.22
N GLY A 215 -17.60 -11.50 -1.89
CA GLY A 215 -18.47 -12.61 -2.31
C GLY A 215 -18.59 -12.72 -3.83
N LEU A 216 -18.78 -11.59 -4.52
CA LEU A 216 -18.80 -11.54 -6.00
C LEU A 216 -17.44 -11.91 -6.60
N ALA A 217 -16.35 -11.43 -6.01
CA ALA A 217 -14.99 -11.78 -6.42
C ALA A 217 -14.72 -13.28 -6.24
N ALA A 218 -15.13 -13.86 -5.12
CA ALA A 218 -15.01 -15.30 -4.87
C ALA A 218 -15.81 -16.13 -5.89
N ALA A 219 -17.04 -15.73 -6.22
CA ALA A 219 -17.84 -16.39 -7.25
C ALA A 219 -17.17 -16.30 -8.63
N PHE A 220 -16.58 -15.15 -8.95
CA PHE A 220 -15.85 -14.97 -10.21
C PHE A 220 -14.58 -15.83 -10.26
N ILE A 221 -13.75 -15.82 -9.22
CA ILE A 221 -12.54 -16.65 -9.12
C ILE A 221 -12.92 -18.12 -9.22
N TYR A 222 -13.97 -18.55 -8.52
CA TYR A 222 -14.41 -19.94 -8.55
C TYR A 222 -14.86 -20.40 -9.94
N THR A 223 -15.47 -19.52 -10.74
CA THR A 223 -15.99 -19.89 -12.06
C THR A 223 -14.98 -19.70 -13.20
N GLN A 224 -14.06 -18.74 -13.07
CA GLN A 224 -13.19 -18.32 -14.18
C GLN A 224 -11.73 -18.71 -14.03
N TRP A 225 -11.26 -19.04 -12.82
CA TRP A 225 -9.85 -19.33 -12.59
C TRP A 225 -9.61 -20.82 -12.57
N ASP A 226 -8.55 -21.25 -13.25
CA ASP A 226 -8.05 -22.62 -13.16
C ASP A 226 -7.11 -22.74 -11.94
N GLU A 227 -7.03 -23.94 -11.38
CA GLU A 227 -6.10 -24.22 -10.29
C GLU A 227 -4.67 -24.30 -10.85
N ASN A 228 -3.75 -23.61 -10.20
CA ASN A 228 -2.33 -23.67 -10.53
C ASN A 228 -1.51 -23.90 -9.26
N TYR A 229 -0.39 -24.60 -9.45
CA TYR A 229 0.51 -24.98 -8.37
C TYR A 229 1.89 -24.37 -8.65
N GLY A 230 2.64 -24.12 -7.59
CA GLY A 230 4.05 -23.77 -7.76
C GLY A 230 4.82 -24.98 -8.27
N GLU A 231 5.61 -24.82 -9.33
CA GLU A 231 6.62 -25.82 -9.65
C GLU A 231 7.57 -25.93 -8.47
N VAL A 232 7.73 -27.14 -7.92
CA VAL A 232 8.80 -27.41 -6.96
C VAL A 232 10.09 -27.27 -7.73
N ALA A 233 10.69 -26.07 -7.71
CA ALA A 233 12.00 -25.85 -8.28
C ALA A 233 12.93 -26.91 -7.68
N ALA A 234 13.46 -27.77 -8.55
CA ALA A 234 14.51 -28.72 -8.20
C ALA A 234 15.62 -27.88 -7.56
N THR A 235 15.82 -28.09 -6.26
CA THR A 235 16.74 -27.27 -5.49
C THR A 235 18.14 -27.67 -5.92
N ASP A 236 18.75 -26.91 -6.83
CA ASP A 236 20.15 -27.06 -7.17
C ASP A 236 20.97 -26.77 -5.90
N LYS A 237 21.40 -27.84 -5.23
CA LYS A 237 22.20 -27.82 -4.00
C LYS A 237 23.65 -27.35 -4.23
N SER A 238 23.95 -26.66 -5.33
CA SER A 238 25.35 -26.44 -5.75
C SER A 238 26.01 -25.20 -5.18
N ASN A 239 25.32 -24.35 -4.40
CA ASN A 239 25.92 -23.22 -3.68
C ASN A 239 25.18 -22.98 -2.36
N SER A 240 25.86 -23.14 -1.22
CA SER A 240 25.24 -22.91 0.09
C SER A 240 24.64 -21.50 0.19
N PRO A 241 23.31 -21.34 0.31
CA PRO A 241 22.62 -20.05 0.32
C PRO A 241 23.06 -19.17 1.50
N GLU A 242 23.54 -19.79 2.59
CA GLU A 242 24.03 -19.11 3.79
C GLU A 242 25.23 -18.18 3.51
N ASN A 243 26.18 -18.63 2.67
CA ASN A 243 27.35 -17.83 2.32
C ASN A 243 26.99 -16.63 1.42
N LYS A 244 25.96 -16.77 0.57
CA LYS A 244 25.43 -15.66 -0.23
C LYS A 244 24.66 -14.66 0.63
N LEU A 245 23.90 -15.14 1.60
CA LEU A 245 23.15 -14.31 2.55
C LEU A 245 24.09 -13.45 3.42
N LEU A 246 25.12 -14.07 4.01
CA LEU A 246 26.11 -13.35 4.82
C LEU A 246 26.85 -12.28 4.00
N LYS A 247 27.25 -12.60 2.77
CA LYS A 247 27.88 -11.63 1.85
C LYS A 247 26.93 -10.50 1.47
N ALA A 248 25.64 -10.78 1.25
CA ALA A 248 24.64 -9.76 0.94
C ALA A 248 24.40 -8.84 2.14
N LEU A 249 24.32 -9.37 3.36
CA LEU A 249 24.17 -8.60 4.59
C LEU A 249 25.42 -7.77 4.94
N ALA A 250 26.61 -8.21 4.52
CA ALA A 250 27.86 -7.47 4.67
C ALA A 250 28.03 -6.36 3.62
N ASN A 251 27.22 -6.33 2.56
CA ASN A 251 27.33 -5.32 1.51
C ASN A 251 26.73 -3.99 1.97
N LYS A 252 27.59 -2.96 2.05
CA LYS A 252 27.22 -1.61 2.48
C LYS A 252 26.07 -1.01 1.68
N LYS A 253 25.98 -1.27 0.36
CA LYS A 253 24.88 -0.78 -0.50
C LYS A 253 23.56 -1.45 -0.18
N VAL A 254 23.59 -2.75 0.10
CA VAL A 254 22.40 -3.52 0.49
C VAL A 254 21.92 -3.07 1.87
N LEU A 255 22.85 -2.82 2.80
CA LEU A 255 22.54 -2.34 4.13
C LEU A 255 21.99 -0.90 4.10
N SER A 256 22.58 0.01 3.32
CA SER A 256 22.10 1.40 3.21
C SER A 256 20.74 1.48 2.52
N LEU A 257 20.53 0.72 1.43
CA LEU A 257 19.23 0.60 0.76
C LEU A 257 18.17 -0.02 1.68
N GLY A 258 18.56 -1.05 2.44
CA GLY A 258 17.69 -1.69 3.42
C GLY A 258 17.32 -0.74 4.56
N LEU A 259 18.29 -0.01 5.12
CA LEU A 259 18.04 1.00 6.16
C LEU A 259 17.13 2.13 5.65
N ALA A 260 17.41 2.66 4.46
CA ALA A 260 16.57 3.66 3.80
C ALA A 260 15.14 3.17 3.60
N SER A 261 14.99 1.94 3.12
CA SER A 261 13.68 1.30 2.97
C SER A 261 12.95 1.14 4.29
N THR A 262 13.65 0.64 5.31
CA THR A 262 13.12 0.42 6.66
C THR A 262 12.66 1.73 7.27
N MET A 263 13.45 2.81 7.22
CA MET A 263 13.02 4.10 7.78
C MET A 263 11.81 4.68 7.03
N PHE A 264 11.80 4.62 5.69
CA PHE A 264 10.69 5.12 4.89
C PHE A 264 9.39 4.33 5.11
N GLU A 265 9.43 3.00 4.97
CA GLU A 265 8.27 2.13 5.22
C GLU A 265 7.78 2.28 6.68
N GLY A 266 8.68 2.55 7.62
CA GLY A 266 8.35 2.74 9.04
C GLY A 266 7.56 4.02 9.28
N SER A 267 8.04 5.12 8.70
CA SER A 267 7.32 6.39 8.70
C SER A 267 5.97 6.29 7.99
N MET A 268 5.86 5.50 6.91
CA MET A 268 4.59 5.22 6.24
C MET A 268 3.60 4.50 7.17
N TYR A 269 4.02 3.48 7.91
CA TYR A 269 3.14 2.80 8.87
C TYR A 269 2.68 3.71 10.01
N LEU A 270 3.57 4.56 10.53
CA LEU A 270 3.21 5.56 11.54
C LEU A 270 2.25 6.61 10.99
N PHE A 271 2.42 7.03 9.74
CA PHE A 271 1.51 7.92 9.05
C PHE A 271 0.11 7.32 8.91
N VAL A 272 -0.02 6.06 8.45
CA VAL A 272 -1.33 5.38 8.30
C VAL A 272 -2.12 5.33 9.60
N PHE A 273 -1.44 5.25 10.75
CA PHE A 273 -2.08 5.33 12.06
C PHE A 273 -2.42 6.76 12.48
N SER A 274 -1.56 7.73 12.17
CA SER A 274 -1.59 9.07 12.77
C SER A 274 -2.37 10.10 11.95
N TRP A 275 -2.60 9.88 10.65
CA TRP A 275 -3.20 10.91 9.78
C TRP A 275 -4.61 11.33 10.23
N ALA A 276 -5.47 10.37 10.56
CA ALA A 276 -6.85 10.64 10.98
C ALA A 276 -6.91 11.42 12.30
N PRO A 277 -6.28 10.96 13.40
CA PRO A 277 -6.27 11.73 14.64
C PRO A 277 -5.53 13.07 14.52
N ALA A 278 -4.48 13.16 13.70
CA ALA A 278 -3.75 14.41 13.50
C ALA A 278 -4.59 15.45 12.73
N LEU A 279 -5.42 15.02 11.78
CA LEU A 279 -6.32 15.92 11.07
C LEU A 279 -7.50 16.34 11.95
N GLU A 280 -8.07 15.42 12.73
CA GLU A 280 -9.11 15.72 13.72
C GLU A 280 -8.65 16.74 14.76
N ALA A 281 -7.38 16.71 15.17
CA ALA A 281 -6.82 17.68 16.11
C ALA A 281 -6.71 19.09 15.52
N ALA A 282 -6.62 19.23 14.19
CA ALA A 282 -6.56 20.51 13.49
C ALA A 282 -7.93 20.97 12.96
N HIS A 283 -8.96 20.11 13.06
CA HIS A 283 -10.28 20.35 12.53
C HIS A 283 -11.13 21.19 13.50
N ASP A 284 -11.92 22.12 12.96
CA ASP A 284 -12.89 22.87 13.75
C ASP A 284 -14.07 21.98 14.15
N PRO A 285 -14.32 21.73 15.46
CA PRO A 285 -15.46 20.92 15.90
C PRO A 285 -16.82 21.43 15.44
N ALA A 286 -16.93 22.72 15.07
CA ALA A 286 -18.16 23.31 14.57
C ALA A 286 -18.44 23.00 13.08
N ALA A 287 -17.46 22.51 12.32
CA ALA A 287 -17.56 22.27 10.89
C ALA A 287 -18.16 20.91 10.50
N GLY A 288 -18.50 20.06 11.48
CA GLY A 288 -19.11 18.75 11.27
C GLY A 288 -18.11 17.59 11.32
N PRO A 289 -18.50 16.37 10.89
CA PRO A 289 -17.58 15.25 10.80
C PRO A 289 -16.69 15.34 9.55
N LEU A 290 -15.43 14.91 9.67
CA LEU A 290 -14.49 14.89 8.55
C LEU A 290 -14.90 13.86 7.47
N PRO A 291 -14.78 14.21 6.17
CA PRO A 291 -15.04 13.29 5.06
C PRO A 291 -13.83 12.37 4.82
N TYR A 292 -13.65 11.36 5.69
CA TYR A 292 -12.49 10.45 5.67
C TYR A 292 -12.29 9.74 4.32
N GLY A 293 -13.38 9.34 3.65
CA GLY A 293 -13.34 8.68 2.34
C GLY A 293 -12.84 9.60 1.24
N THR A 294 -13.27 10.87 1.23
CA THR A 294 -12.78 11.89 0.27
C THR A 294 -11.32 12.25 0.52
N ILE A 295 -10.91 12.35 1.79
CA ILE A 295 -9.51 12.59 2.17
C ILE A 295 -8.62 11.43 1.70
N PHE A 296 -9.02 10.20 1.98
CA PHE A 296 -8.31 9.01 1.54
C PHE A 296 -8.23 8.90 0.01
N ALA A 297 -9.31 9.22 -0.70
CA ALA A 297 -9.31 9.26 -2.17
C ALA A 297 -8.29 10.29 -2.70
N SER A 298 -8.12 11.42 -2.01
CA SER A 298 -7.15 12.44 -2.37
C SER A 298 -5.71 11.96 -2.17
N PHE A 299 -5.44 11.21 -1.10
CA PHE A 299 -4.13 10.56 -0.87
C PHE A 299 -3.80 9.58 -1.99
N MET A 300 -4.75 8.72 -2.36
CA MET A 300 -4.58 7.76 -3.45
C MET A 300 -4.38 8.46 -4.81
N ALA A 301 -5.07 9.59 -5.04
CA ALA A 301 -4.88 10.40 -6.25
C ALA A 301 -3.49 11.07 -6.29
N ALA A 302 -3.01 11.63 -5.17
CA ALA A 302 -1.67 12.20 -5.10
C ALA A 302 -0.58 11.14 -5.33
N MET A 303 -0.72 9.95 -4.73
CA MET A 303 0.16 8.80 -4.93
C MET A 303 0.16 8.33 -6.40
N MET A 304 -1.00 8.29 -7.05
CA MET A 304 -1.12 7.92 -8.46
C MET A 304 -0.47 8.94 -9.38
N ALA A 305 -0.71 10.24 -9.16
CA ALA A 305 -0.11 11.30 -9.96
C ALA A 305 1.43 11.22 -9.93
N SER A 306 2.00 11.02 -8.74
CA SER A 306 3.46 10.98 -8.57
C SER A 306 4.10 9.71 -9.13
N SER A 307 3.42 8.55 -9.06
CA SER A 307 3.91 7.31 -9.67
C SER A 307 3.94 7.39 -11.21
N LEU A 308 3.00 8.10 -11.83
CA LEU A 308 3.03 8.39 -13.27
C LEU A 308 4.19 9.33 -13.64
N LEU A 309 4.48 10.31 -12.77
CA LEU A 309 5.61 11.23 -12.92
C LEU A 309 6.97 10.57 -12.74
N PHE A 310 7.06 9.43 -12.05
CA PHE A 310 8.33 8.71 -11.82
C PHE A 310 9.08 8.39 -13.13
N THR A 311 8.36 8.05 -14.20
CA THR A 311 8.97 7.79 -15.52
C THR A 311 9.78 8.99 -16.05
N ARG A 312 9.39 10.21 -15.70
CA ARG A 312 10.10 11.45 -16.05
C ARG A 312 11.27 11.74 -15.10
N LEU A 313 11.26 11.19 -13.89
CA LEU A 313 12.32 11.32 -12.88
C LEU A 313 13.40 10.24 -13.02
N ALA A 314 13.08 9.11 -13.65
CA ALA A 314 13.99 7.99 -13.86
C ALA A 314 15.36 8.35 -14.49
N PRO A 315 15.48 9.33 -15.40
CA PRO A 315 16.77 9.77 -15.95
C PRO A 315 17.74 10.37 -14.92
N ALA A 316 17.24 10.88 -13.78
CA ALA A 316 18.08 11.51 -12.75
C ALA A 316 18.90 10.51 -11.89
N GLY A 317 18.72 9.21 -12.11
CA GLY A 317 19.37 8.16 -11.33
C GLY A 317 18.57 7.75 -10.09
N HIS A 318 18.32 6.45 -9.96
CA HIS A 318 17.41 5.90 -8.95
C HIS A 318 17.92 6.14 -7.51
N GLY A 319 19.24 6.15 -7.28
CA GLY A 319 19.83 6.47 -5.97
C GLY A 319 19.57 7.93 -5.56
N THR A 320 19.78 8.87 -6.48
CA THR A 320 19.51 10.31 -6.27
C THR A 320 18.03 10.57 -6.01
N VAL A 321 17.15 9.92 -6.78
CA VAL A 321 15.69 10.00 -6.57
C VAL A 321 15.31 9.49 -5.18
N LEU A 322 15.86 8.35 -4.72
CA LEU A 322 15.59 7.82 -3.39
C LEU A 322 16.10 8.76 -2.28
N SER A 323 17.31 9.30 -2.39
CA SER A 323 17.85 10.27 -1.42
C SER A 323 17.01 11.54 -1.34
N GLY A 324 16.64 12.11 -2.50
CA GLY A 324 15.76 13.28 -2.58
C GLY A 324 14.39 13.02 -1.98
N LEU A 325 13.86 11.81 -2.16
CA LEU A 325 12.59 11.38 -1.60
C LEU A 325 12.60 11.31 -0.07
N LEU A 326 13.68 10.77 0.51
CA LEU A 326 13.86 10.70 1.96
C LEU A 326 13.94 12.11 2.57
N VAL A 327 14.67 13.03 1.93
CA VAL A 327 14.76 14.43 2.37
C VAL A 327 13.41 15.14 2.24
N ALA A 328 12.71 14.97 1.12
CA ALA A 328 11.38 15.54 0.94
C ALA A 328 10.39 15.04 2.01
N SER A 329 10.39 13.73 2.26
CA SER A 329 9.55 13.11 3.29
C SER A 329 9.90 13.62 4.70
N ALA A 330 11.19 13.77 5.00
CA ALA A 330 11.62 14.35 6.27
C ALA A 330 11.16 15.80 6.43
N GLY A 331 11.21 16.60 5.37
CA GLY A 331 10.71 17.97 5.36
C GLY A 331 9.21 18.05 5.65
N VAL A 332 8.42 17.15 5.06
CA VAL A 332 6.98 17.04 5.32
C VAL A 332 6.71 16.67 6.78
N PHE A 333 7.35 15.64 7.31
CA PHE A 333 7.18 15.25 8.72
C PHE A 333 7.64 16.32 9.69
N TYR A 334 8.70 17.06 9.35
CA TYR A 334 9.16 18.18 10.16
C TYR A 334 8.16 19.34 10.18
N ALA A 335 7.57 19.67 9.04
CA ALA A 335 6.51 20.66 8.95
C ALA A 335 5.28 20.24 9.77
N LEU A 336 4.87 18.96 9.70
CA LEU A 336 3.78 18.40 10.50
C LEU A 336 4.08 18.44 12.00
N SER A 337 5.32 18.13 12.40
CA SER A 337 5.77 18.22 13.80
C SER A 337 5.62 19.64 14.36
N ARG A 338 5.93 20.66 13.55
CA ARG A 338 5.71 22.07 13.94
C ARG A 338 4.24 22.46 13.93
N SER A 339 3.49 21.99 12.94
CA SER A 339 2.07 22.33 12.80
C SER A 339 1.21 21.78 13.94
N GLY A 340 1.67 20.75 14.66
CA GLY A 340 1.00 20.26 15.88
C GLY A 340 1.18 21.15 17.11
N SER A 341 2.04 22.17 17.05
CA SER A 341 2.33 23.10 18.17
C SER A 341 1.72 24.49 18.00
N ALA A 342 1.09 24.77 16.85
CA ALA A 342 0.40 26.01 16.54
C ALA A 342 -0.97 25.68 15.92
N PRO A 343 -1.97 26.56 15.97
CA PRO A 343 -3.20 26.39 15.17
C PRO A 343 -2.86 26.53 13.68
N GLY A 344 -2.38 25.42 13.09
CA GLY A 344 -2.18 25.29 11.66
C GLY A 344 -3.52 25.16 10.96
N SER A 345 -3.61 25.68 9.73
CA SER A 345 -4.79 25.48 8.89
C SER A 345 -4.98 23.99 8.60
N GLU A 346 -6.18 23.46 8.85
CA GLU A 346 -6.60 22.10 8.48
C GLU A 346 -6.19 21.73 7.04
N GLN A 347 -6.36 22.68 6.13
CA GLN A 347 -6.03 22.54 4.72
C GLN A 347 -4.52 22.40 4.47
N ALA A 348 -3.67 23.03 5.30
CA ALA A 348 -2.23 22.88 5.22
C ALA A 348 -1.79 21.48 5.67
N THR A 349 -2.35 20.97 6.77
CA THR A 349 -2.13 19.60 7.25
C THR A 349 -2.53 18.57 6.20
N PHE A 350 -3.70 18.76 5.57
CA PHE A 350 -4.15 17.91 4.46
C PHE A 350 -3.17 17.88 3.27
N TRP A 351 -2.68 19.04 2.82
CA TRP A 351 -1.74 19.10 1.70
C TRP A 351 -0.36 18.52 2.04
N LEU A 352 0.09 18.64 3.30
CA LEU A 352 1.29 17.95 3.78
C LEU A 352 1.11 16.42 3.72
N PHE A 353 -0.05 15.90 4.11
CA PHE A 353 -0.36 14.47 3.96
C PHE A 353 -0.40 14.04 2.49
N CYS A 354 -1.00 14.83 1.60
CA CYS A 354 -0.97 14.57 0.16
C CYS A 354 0.46 14.59 -0.40
N ALA A 355 1.33 15.49 0.08
CA ALA A 355 2.73 15.55 -0.33
C ALA A 355 3.52 14.31 0.13
N PHE A 356 3.26 13.81 1.33
CA PHE A 356 3.85 12.54 1.78
C PHE A 356 3.37 11.36 0.94
N GLU A 357 2.08 11.30 0.61
CA GLU A 357 1.52 10.24 -0.24
C GLU A 357 2.05 10.30 -1.68
N ALA A 358 2.29 11.51 -2.20
CA ALA A 358 3.03 11.68 -3.44
C ALA A 358 4.47 11.12 -3.32
N CYS A 359 5.14 11.27 -2.18
CA CYS A 359 6.44 10.64 -1.95
C CYS A 359 6.32 9.09 -1.98
N VAL A 360 5.29 8.52 -1.35
CA VAL A 360 5.03 7.07 -1.38
C VAL A 360 4.81 6.57 -2.81
N GLY A 361 4.13 7.33 -3.67
CA GLY A 361 3.93 6.95 -5.07
C GLY A 361 5.21 6.87 -5.90
N VAL A 362 6.22 7.71 -5.61
CA VAL A 362 7.55 7.66 -6.23
C VAL A 362 8.43 6.56 -5.61
N TYR A 363 8.24 6.29 -4.31
CA TYR A 363 9.02 5.32 -3.53
C TYR A 363 8.99 3.91 -4.12
N TRP A 364 7.78 3.36 -4.32
CA TRP A 364 7.58 1.97 -4.72
C TRP A 364 8.30 1.59 -6.02
N PRO A 365 8.14 2.32 -7.15
CA PRO A 365 8.84 1.99 -8.38
C PRO A 365 10.35 2.21 -8.25
N CYS A 366 10.80 3.25 -7.54
CA CYS A 366 12.22 3.55 -7.34
C CYS A 366 12.94 2.43 -6.58
N VAL A 367 12.37 2.03 -5.44
CA VAL A 367 12.92 0.95 -4.61
C VAL A 367 12.79 -0.39 -5.31
N GLY A 368 11.73 -0.66 -6.06
CA GLY A 368 11.61 -1.87 -6.88
C GLY A 368 12.81 -2.09 -7.81
N VAL A 369 13.22 -1.04 -8.53
CA VAL A 369 14.39 -1.10 -9.43
C VAL A 369 15.71 -1.24 -8.66
N LEU A 370 15.89 -0.48 -7.57
CA LEU A 370 17.11 -0.54 -6.76
C LEU A 370 17.30 -1.90 -6.09
N ARG A 371 16.22 -2.49 -5.57
CA ARG A 371 16.24 -3.83 -4.96
C ARG A 371 16.53 -4.91 -6.00
N GLY A 372 15.99 -4.77 -7.21
CA GLY A 372 16.29 -5.67 -8.33
C GLY A 372 17.75 -5.65 -8.75
N LYS A 373 18.45 -4.52 -8.62
CA LYS A 373 19.87 -4.38 -8.98
C LYS A 373 20.84 -4.74 -7.83
N ALA A 374 20.43 -4.52 -6.58
CA ALA A 374 21.32 -4.61 -5.43
C ALA A 374 21.47 -6.02 -4.84
N VAL A 375 20.48 -6.91 -5.00
CA VAL A 375 20.46 -8.23 -4.36
C VAL A 375 20.13 -9.34 -5.36
N ASP A 376 20.95 -10.39 -5.36
CA ASP A 376 20.74 -11.63 -6.13
C ASP A 376 19.35 -12.21 -5.81
N ASP A 377 18.61 -12.60 -6.85
CA ASP A 377 17.25 -13.14 -6.77
C ASP A 377 17.14 -14.28 -5.75
N ALA A 378 18.20 -15.10 -5.61
CA ALA A 378 18.21 -16.26 -4.72
C ALA A 378 18.10 -15.93 -3.22
N VAL A 379 18.66 -14.80 -2.77
CA VAL A 379 18.67 -14.39 -1.34
C VAL A 379 17.84 -13.14 -1.06
N ARG A 380 17.27 -12.53 -2.11
CA ARG A 380 16.53 -11.25 -2.03
C ARG A 380 15.42 -11.25 -1.00
N ALA A 381 14.56 -12.27 -1.01
CA ALA A 381 13.45 -12.39 -0.06
C ALA A 381 13.93 -12.50 1.39
N GLN A 382 15.03 -13.23 1.63
CA GLN A 382 15.60 -13.43 2.97
C GLN A 382 16.24 -12.15 3.51
N VAL A 383 17.04 -11.47 2.68
CA VAL A 383 17.69 -10.20 3.05
C VAL A 383 16.64 -9.16 3.45
N TYR A 384 15.61 -8.95 2.62
CA TYR A 384 14.57 -7.97 2.95
C TYR A 384 13.65 -8.41 4.09
N GLY A 385 13.43 -9.72 4.27
CA GLY A 385 12.73 -10.26 5.43
C GLY A 385 13.44 -9.93 6.74
N ILE A 386 14.77 -10.11 6.81
CA ILE A 386 15.58 -9.76 7.97
C ILE A 386 15.56 -8.25 8.21
N MET A 387 15.71 -7.43 7.16
CA MET A 387 15.69 -5.97 7.27
C MET A 387 14.34 -5.39 7.72
N ARG A 388 13.25 -6.16 7.57
CA ARG A 388 11.91 -5.81 8.09
C ARG A 388 11.71 -6.11 9.57
N ILE A 389 12.56 -6.91 10.21
CA ILE A 389 12.41 -7.21 11.64
C ILE A 389 12.66 -5.96 12.49
N PRO A 390 13.77 -5.20 12.32
CA PRO A 390 14.00 -3.95 13.04
C PRO A 390 12.89 -2.91 12.79
N LEU A 391 12.37 -2.88 11.55
CA LEU A 391 11.25 -2.02 11.16
C LEU A 391 10.00 -2.29 12.01
N ASN A 392 9.55 -3.55 12.02
CA ASN A 392 8.34 -3.94 12.72
C ASN A 392 8.49 -3.71 14.23
N VAL A 393 9.66 -3.98 14.81
CA VAL A 393 9.95 -3.68 16.22
C VAL A 393 9.87 -2.17 16.47
N PHE A 394 10.50 -1.34 15.64
CA PHE A 394 10.46 0.12 15.79
C PHE A 394 9.03 0.66 15.72
N VAL A 395 8.23 0.20 14.75
CA VAL A 395 6.83 0.62 14.59
C VAL A 395 6.00 0.20 15.80
N VAL A 396 6.13 -1.05 16.27
CA VAL A 396 5.45 -1.54 17.47
C VAL A 396 5.80 -0.69 18.69
N VAL A 397 7.09 -0.44 18.92
CA VAL A 397 7.55 0.36 20.07
C VAL A 397 7.04 1.79 19.99
N SER A 398 7.07 2.38 18.80
CA SER A 398 6.57 3.74 18.56
C SER A 398 5.07 3.83 18.82
N LEU A 399 4.28 2.91 18.24
CA LEU A 399 2.84 2.86 18.44
C LEU A 399 2.43 2.61 19.91
N LEU A 400 3.17 1.75 20.63
CA LEU A 400 2.93 1.51 22.05
C LEU A 400 3.24 2.75 22.92
N LYS A 401 4.26 3.53 22.55
CA LYS A 401 4.59 4.79 23.23
C LYS A 401 3.59 5.91 22.91
N THR A 402 3.02 5.92 21.70
CA THR A 402 2.01 6.90 21.26
C THR A 402 0.60 6.57 21.73
N GLY A 403 0.34 5.35 22.24
CA GLY A 403 -0.96 4.95 22.79
C GLY A 403 -1.36 5.67 24.10
N GLY A 404 -0.57 6.64 24.56
CA GLY A 404 -0.69 7.29 25.87
C GLY A 404 -1.69 8.43 25.97
N SER A 405 -1.57 9.50 25.17
CA SER A 405 -2.40 10.71 25.35
C SER A 405 -2.06 11.87 24.40
N GLY A 406 -3.07 12.47 23.75
CA GLY A 406 -3.10 13.89 23.34
C GLY A 406 -2.37 14.31 22.03
N GLY A 407 -2.80 15.46 21.49
CA GLY A 407 -2.30 16.08 20.25
C GLY A 407 -0.78 16.35 20.22
N GLU A 408 -0.19 16.69 21.38
CA GLU A 408 1.24 16.95 21.53
C GLU A 408 2.13 15.72 21.26
N GLN A 409 1.62 14.50 21.44
CA GLN A 409 2.38 13.27 21.15
C GLN A 409 2.57 13.03 19.65
N TYR A 410 1.62 13.43 18.79
CA TYR A 410 1.74 13.23 17.34
C TYR A 410 2.85 14.11 16.74
N ALA A 411 3.01 15.34 17.25
CA ALA A 411 4.12 16.22 16.89
C ALA A 411 5.48 15.56 17.18
N GLY A 412 5.60 14.87 18.32
CA GLY A 412 6.80 14.11 18.68
C GLY A 412 7.06 12.93 17.75
N VAL A 413 6.02 12.16 17.40
CA VAL A 413 6.13 11.03 16.44
C VAL A 413 6.60 11.52 15.07
N PHE A 414 5.99 12.58 14.54
CA PHE A 414 6.41 13.17 13.27
C PHE A 414 7.85 13.72 13.34
N GLY A 415 8.25 14.32 14.46
CA GLY A 415 9.63 14.77 14.69
C GLY A 415 10.64 13.61 14.67
N THR A 416 10.32 12.49 15.31
CA THR A 416 11.18 11.29 15.26
C THR A 416 11.27 10.69 13.85
N CYS A 417 10.17 10.66 13.11
CA CYS A 417 10.16 10.21 11.71
C CYS A 417 11.06 11.11 10.84
N ALA A 418 10.93 12.43 10.97
CA ALA A 418 11.76 13.38 10.23
C ALA A 418 13.26 13.17 10.50
N GLY A 419 13.65 12.98 11.76
CA GLY A 419 15.03 12.70 12.15
C GLY A 419 15.56 11.40 11.54
N LEU A 420 14.80 10.31 11.65
CA LEU A 420 15.19 8.99 11.10
C LEU A 420 15.32 9.01 9.57
N LEU A 421 14.41 9.69 8.88
CA LEU A 421 14.46 9.85 7.42
C LEU A 421 15.68 10.66 6.97
N LEU A 422 16.04 11.73 7.70
CA LEU A 422 17.26 12.49 7.42
C LEU A 422 18.53 11.65 7.62
N VAL A 423 18.61 10.89 8.72
CA VAL A 423 19.74 10.00 8.98
C VAL A 423 19.87 8.95 7.87
N ALA A 424 18.74 8.37 7.43
CA ALA A 424 18.72 7.44 6.31
C ALA A 424 19.17 8.09 4.98
N ALA A 425 18.73 9.32 4.71
CA ALA A 425 19.14 10.05 3.51
C ALA A 425 20.66 10.32 3.50
N LEU A 426 21.20 10.79 4.63
CA LEU A 426 22.63 11.03 4.79
C LEU A 426 23.43 9.74 4.66
N GLY A 427 22.96 8.64 5.26
CA GLY A 427 23.59 7.33 5.13
C GLY A 427 23.60 6.83 3.69
N LEU A 428 22.51 7.02 2.96
CA LEU A 428 22.42 6.63 1.54
C LEU A 428 23.39 7.43 0.69
N VAL A 429 23.39 8.77 0.81
CA VAL A 429 24.32 9.67 0.10
C VAL A 429 25.77 9.35 0.41
N ALA A 430 26.11 9.09 1.67
CA ALA A 430 27.47 8.73 2.08
C ALA A 430 27.95 7.40 1.47
N THR A 431 27.03 6.45 1.20
CA THR A 431 27.39 5.19 0.54
C THR A 431 27.42 5.26 -0.98
N THR A 432 26.69 6.19 -1.60
CA THR A 432 26.65 6.37 -3.06
C THR A 432 27.69 7.37 -3.57
N GLY A 433 28.04 8.38 -2.78
CA GLY A 433 28.99 9.43 -3.17
C GLY A 433 30.46 9.07 -3.02
N THR A 434 30.79 7.84 -2.59
CA THR A 434 32.18 7.36 -2.46
C THR A 434 32.67 6.57 -3.69
N GLU A 435 31.90 6.54 -4.78
CA GLU A 435 32.21 5.74 -5.97
C GLU A 435 32.10 6.52 -7.31
N ASP A 436 31.87 7.82 -7.26
CA ASP A 436 32.24 8.75 -8.34
C ASP A 436 33.60 9.37 -8.02
#